data_AF-A0A8T5U9X9-F1
#
_entry.id   AF-A0A8T5U9X9-F1
#
_cell.length_a   1.000
_cell.length_b   1.000
_cell.length_c   1.000
_cell.angle_alpha   90.00
_cell.angle_beta   90.00
_cell.angle_gamma   90.00
#
_symmetry.space_group_name_H-M   'P 1'
#
loop_
_entity.id
_entity.type
_entity.pdbx_description
1 polymer ?
#
loop_
_entity_poly.entity_id
_entity_poly.type
_entity_poly.pdbx_seq_one_letter_code
_entity_poly.pdbx_strand_id
1 'polypeptide(L)'
;MTIDYFKDLLKKPSLFKNESKLDNNYVPKRLPHRDKELSLLSQLFLVLVTNPNSISRKILIIGKTGIGKTATIKLFGEMLVNAAQKRSGDIKYVHINCRKERTSYKVLIKIVRA
;
A
#
# COMPACT_ATOMS: atom_id res chain seq x y z
N MET A 1 13.27 -39.69 23.28
CA MET A 1 12.90 -38.33 23.75
C MET A 1 13.15 -37.37 22.61
N THR A 2 12.09 -36.93 21.93
CA THR A 2 12.20 -36.00 20.80
C THR A 2 12.29 -34.59 21.36
N ILE A 3 13.44 -33.94 21.19
CA ILE A 3 13.63 -32.55 21.57
C ILE A 3 12.73 -31.71 20.65
N ASP A 4 11.74 -31.04 21.24
CA ASP A 4 10.86 -30.12 20.52
C ASP A 4 11.48 -28.72 20.51
N TYR A 5 12.38 -28.51 19.54
CA TYR A 5 13.11 -27.25 19.35
C TYR A 5 12.20 -26.02 19.21
N PHE A 6 10.98 -26.17 18.67
CA PHE A 6 10.06 -25.05 18.50
C PHE A 6 9.46 -24.59 19.81
N LYS A 7 9.12 -25.53 20.70
CA LYS A 7 8.56 -25.21 22.02
C LYS A 7 9.53 -24.41 22.89
N ASP A 8 10.82 -24.72 22.82
CA ASP A 8 11.84 -24.00 23.58
C ASP A 8 12.15 -22.62 22.99
N LEU A 9 12.08 -22.47 21.66
CA LEU A 9 12.19 -21.17 21.01
C LEU A 9 10.99 -20.25 21.33
N LEU A 10 9.77 -20.79 21.39
CA LEU A 10 8.56 -20.04 21.71
C LEU A 10 8.49 -19.58 23.18
N LYS A 11 9.22 -20.24 24.08
CA LYS A 11 9.33 -19.84 25.50
C LYS A 11 10.31 -18.69 25.73
N LYS A 12 11.14 -18.34 24.73
CA LYS A 12 12.09 -17.23 24.89
C LYS A 12 11.32 -15.91 25.06
N PRO A 13 11.68 -15.10 26.06
CA PRO A 13 11.06 -13.79 26.22
C PRO A 13 11.39 -12.91 25.01
N SER A 14 10.39 -12.15 24.55
CA SER A 14 10.54 -11.17 23.46
C SER A 14 10.14 -9.79 23.97
N LEU A 15 10.92 -8.77 23.57
CA LEU A 15 10.55 -7.36 23.80
C LEU A 15 9.38 -6.93 22.91
N PHE A 16 9.22 -7.58 21.75
CA PHE A 16 8.23 -7.19 20.76
C PHE A 16 6.90 -7.91 21.01
N LYS A 17 5.83 -7.13 21.21
CA LYS A 17 4.45 -7.65 21.18
C LYS A 17 4.04 -8.09 19.77
N ASN A 18 4.47 -7.36 18.75
CA ASN A 18 4.25 -7.70 17.35
C ASN A 18 5.32 -7.05 16.46
N GLU A 19 6.32 -7.82 16.08
CA GLU A 19 7.44 -7.38 15.23
C GLU A 19 7.00 -7.07 13.79
N SER A 20 5.88 -7.64 13.33
CA SER A 20 5.36 -7.42 11.97
C SER A 20 5.03 -5.94 11.68
N LYS A 21 4.89 -5.12 12.72
CA LYS A 21 4.65 -3.67 12.62
C LYS A 21 5.89 -2.89 12.22
N LEU A 22 7.08 -3.49 12.35
CA LEU A 22 8.35 -2.91 11.97
C LEU A 22 8.78 -3.30 10.55
N ASP A 23 8.01 -4.15 9.87
CA ASP A 23 8.27 -4.51 8.48
C ASP A 23 8.20 -3.27 7.58
N ASN A 24 9.16 -3.13 6.67
CA ASN A 24 9.22 -2.00 5.72
C ASN A 24 7.99 -1.90 4.80
N ASN A 25 7.24 -2.99 4.64
CA ASN A 25 6.01 -3.03 3.87
C ASN A 25 4.77 -2.77 4.71
N TYR A 26 4.89 -2.73 6.04
CA TYR A 26 3.78 -2.40 6.91
C TYR A 26 3.29 -0.98 6.66
N VAL A 27 1.99 -0.85 6.43
CA VAL A 27 1.31 0.44 6.30
C VAL A 27 0.29 0.53 7.43
N PRO A 28 0.42 1.50 8.35
CA PRO A 28 -0.56 1.68 9.41
C PRO A 28 -1.86 2.25 8.85
N LYS A 29 -2.98 1.99 9.54
CA LYS A 29 -4.30 2.54 9.18
C LYS A 29 -4.39 4.06 9.21
N ARG A 30 -3.49 4.72 9.96
CA ARG A 30 -3.38 6.18 10.05
C ARG A 30 -1.93 6.58 9.88
N LEU A 31 -1.70 7.60 9.05
CA LEU A 31 -0.41 8.23 8.84
C LEU A 31 -0.45 9.65 9.41
N PRO A 32 0.13 9.89 10.60
CA PRO A 32 0.15 11.21 11.20
C PRO A 32 0.77 12.25 10.25
N HIS A 33 0.19 13.44 10.21
CA HIS A 33 0.65 14.57 9.39
C HIS A 33 0.61 14.35 7.87
N ARG A 34 -0.17 13.36 7.40
CA ARG A 34 -0.41 13.10 5.96
C ARG A 34 -1.86 13.31 5.54
N ASP A 35 -2.68 13.87 6.42
CA ASP A 35 -4.12 14.08 6.19
C ASP A 35 -4.38 15.03 5.01
N LYS A 36 -3.55 16.07 4.85
CA LYS A 36 -3.69 17.04 3.75
C LYS A 36 -3.44 16.40 2.39
N GLU A 37 -2.38 15.59 2.28
CA GLU A 37 -2.02 14.89 1.05
C GLU A 37 -3.04 13.80 0.70
N LEU A 38 -3.52 13.05 1.69
CA LEU A 38 -4.59 12.07 1.49
C LEU A 38 -5.89 12.73 1.04
N SER A 39 -6.23 13.89 1.61
CA SER A 39 -7.38 14.68 1.19
C SER A 39 -7.24 15.17 -0.25
N LEU A 40 -6.08 15.72 -0.62
CA LEU A 40 -5.81 16.16 -2.00
C LEU A 40 -5.90 14.99 -3.00
N LEU A 41 -5.29 13.85 -2.68
CA LEU A 41 -5.41 12.64 -3.50
C LEU A 41 -6.87 12.20 -3.67
N SER A 42 -7.64 12.22 -2.58
CA SER A 42 -9.07 11.86 -2.61
C SER A 42 -9.86 12.79 -3.53
N GLN A 43 -9.59 14.10 -3.51
CA GLN A 43 -10.24 15.07 -4.39
C GLN A 43 -9.86 14.84 -5.87
N LEU A 44 -8.57 14.64 -6.16
CA LEU A 44 -8.08 14.44 -7.53
C LEU A 44 -8.63 13.17 -8.19
N PHE A 45 -8.82 12.11 -7.41
CA PHE A 45 -9.24 10.80 -7.88
C PHE A 45 -10.72 10.48 -7.64
N LEU A 46 -11.47 11.39 -7.02
CA LEU A 46 -12.91 11.22 -6.77
C LEU A 46 -13.68 10.81 -8.04
N VAL A 47 -13.29 11.39 -9.18
CA VAL A 47 -13.90 11.12 -10.49
C VAL A 47 -13.82 9.65 -10.90
N LEU A 48 -12.79 8.91 -10.47
CA LEU A 48 -12.68 7.47 -10.77
C LEU A 48 -13.78 6.66 -10.08
N VAL A 49 -14.26 7.15 -8.93
CA VAL A 49 -15.32 6.50 -8.15
C VAL A 49 -16.69 6.97 -8.62
N THR A 50 -16.88 8.26 -8.92
CA THR A 50 -18.20 8.80 -9.29
C THR A 50 -18.55 8.52 -10.75
N ASN A 51 -17.58 8.65 -11.65
CA ASN A 51 -17.75 8.55 -13.10
C ASN A 51 -16.69 7.59 -13.66
N PRO A 52 -16.80 6.27 -13.38
CA PRO A 52 -15.82 5.30 -13.84
C PRO A 52 -15.69 5.34 -15.37
N ASN A 53 -14.49 5.05 -15.88
CA ASN A 53 -14.14 5.06 -17.31
C ASN A 53 -14.23 6.41 -18.03
N SER A 54 -14.54 7.51 -17.34
CA SER A 54 -14.64 8.85 -17.96
C SER A 54 -13.28 9.52 -18.19
N ILE A 55 -12.28 9.24 -17.35
CA ILE A 55 -10.98 9.92 -17.39
C ILE A 55 -9.84 9.07 -16.85
N SER A 56 -8.65 9.25 -17.43
CA SER A 56 -7.40 8.74 -16.88
C SER A 56 -6.64 9.86 -16.16
N ARG A 57 -6.47 9.74 -14.84
CA ARG A 57 -5.71 10.70 -14.02
C ARG A 57 -4.29 10.19 -13.82
N LYS A 58 -3.29 11.04 -14.11
CA LYS A 58 -1.87 10.78 -13.86
C LYS A 58 -1.35 11.86 -12.92
N ILE A 59 -0.60 11.45 -11.89
CA ILE A 59 0.07 12.37 -10.97
C ILE A 59 1.52 11.93 -10.77
N LEU A 60 2.36 12.87 -10.36
CA LEU A 60 3.74 12.62 -9.96
C LEU A 60 3.94 13.14 -8.54
N ILE A 61 4.49 12.30 -7.65
CA ILE A 61 4.73 12.66 -6.25
C ILE A 61 6.23 12.70 -6.01
N ILE A 62 6.72 13.88 -5.64
CA ILE A 62 8.15 14.18 -5.49
C ILE A 62 8.47 14.47 -4.03
N GLY A 63 9.68 14.14 -3.59
CA GLY A 63 10.22 14.52 -2.30
C GLY A 63 11.37 13.62 -1.86
N LYS A 64 12.06 13.99 -0.79
CA LYS A 64 13.20 13.23 -0.23
C LYS A 64 12.81 11.81 0.22
N THR A 65 13.78 10.91 0.35
CA THR A 65 13.56 9.55 0.89
C THR A 65 13.10 9.61 2.36
N GLY A 66 12.43 8.56 2.84
CA GLY A 66 11.99 8.46 4.24
C GLY A 66 10.77 9.32 4.63
N ILE A 67 10.31 10.25 3.80
CA ILE A 67 9.19 11.13 4.18
C ILE A 67 7.81 10.44 4.20
N GLY A 68 7.69 9.20 3.73
CA GLY A 68 6.41 8.46 3.76
C GLY A 68 5.58 8.45 2.47
N LYS A 69 6.13 8.93 1.33
CA LYS A 69 5.44 8.92 0.01
C LYS A 69 4.81 7.56 -0.32
N THR A 70 5.59 6.48 -0.19
CA THR A 70 5.14 5.12 -0.49
C THR A 70 4.03 4.66 0.44
N ALA A 71 4.15 4.94 1.75
CA ALA A 71 3.13 4.58 2.73
C ALA A 71 1.81 5.33 2.46
N THR A 72 1.89 6.64 2.17
CA THR A 72 0.72 7.45 1.81
C THR A 72 -0.01 6.88 0.59
N ILE A 73 0.72 6.47 -0.45
CA ILE A 73 0.09 5.97 -1.68
C ILE A 73 -0.49 4.57 -1.53
N LYS A 74 0.14 3.71 -0.73
CA LYS A 74 -0.44 2.40 -0.39
C LYS A 74 -1.74 2.57 0.40
N LEU A 75 -1.74 3.41 1.44
CA LEU A 75 -2.93 3.68 2.23
C LEU A 75 -4.04 4.32 1.37
N PHE A 76 -3.69 5.30 0.54
CA PHE A 76 -4.63 5.92 -0.39
C PHE A 76 -5.22 4.90 -1.38
N GLY A 77 -4.40 3.98 -1.90
CA GLY A 77 -4.85 2.89 -2.76
C GLY A 77 -5.93 2.03 -2.10
N GLU A 78 -5.69 1.61 -0.85
CA GLU A 78 -6.69 0.87 -0.07
C GLU A 78 -7.96 1.70 0.17
N MET A 79 -7.83 2.99 0.49
CA MET A 79 -8.97 3.89 0.66
C MET A 79 -9.80 4.02 -0.61
N LEU A 80 -9.15 4.13 -1.77
CA LEU A 80 -9.81 4.27 -3.06
C LEU A 80 -10.61 3.01 -3.43
N VAL A 81 -10.00 1.83 -3.26
CA VAL A 81 -10.68 0.54 -3.48
C VAL A 81 -11.90 0.42 -2.58
N ASN A 82 -11.74 0.70 -1.28
CA ASN A 82 -12.84 0.65 -0.32
C ASN A 82 -13.97 1.64 -0.66
N ALA A 83 -13.64 2.83 -1.18
CA ALA A 83 -14.62 3.82 -1.59
C ALA A 83 -15.39 3.37 -2.85
N ALA A 84 -14.70 2.74 -3.81
CA ALA A 84 -15.30 2.23 -5.04
C ALA A 84 -16.25 1.05 -4.77
N GLN A 85 -15.84 0.10 -3.93
CA GLN A 85 -16.65 -1.06 -3.56
C GLN A 85 -18.01 -0.67 -2.95
N LYS A 86 -18.05 0.43 -2.18
CA LYS A 86 -19.30 0.92 -1.57
C LYS A 86 -20.29 1.56 -2.57
N ARG A 87 -19.83 1.91 -3.78
CA ARG A 87 -20.63 2.62 -4.81
C ARG A 87 -20.82 1.81 -6.09
N SER A 88 -20.57 0.50 -6.03
CA SER A 88 -20.74 -0.44 -7.16
C SER A 88 -19.69 -0.33 -8.27
N GLY A 89 -18.53 0.31 -8.02
CA GLY A 89 -17.41 0.35 -8.96
C GLY A 89 -16.33 -0.67 -8.61
N ASP A 90 -15.82 -1.39 -9.60
CA ASP A 90 -14.65 -2.27 -9.44
C ASP A 90 -13.37 -1.49 -9.77
N ILE A 91 -12.66 -1.04 -8.74
CA ILE A 91 -11.33 -0.44 -8.87
C ILE A 91 -10.32 -1.40 -8.25
N LYS A 92 -9.34 -1.79 -9.04
CA LYS A 92 -8.21 -2.59 -8.59
C LYS A 92 -6.99 -1.72 -8.35
N TYR A 93 -6.47 -1.75 -7.12
CA TYR A 93 -5.20 -1.10 -6.79
C TYR A 93 -4.03 -2.05 -7.07
N VAL A 94 -3.07 -1.59 -7.87
CA VAL A 94 -1.85 -2.33 -8.19
C VAL A 94 -0.63 -1.50 -7.82
N HIS A 95 0.17 -2.00 -6.87
CA HIS A 95 1.41 -1.37 -6.46
C HIS A 95 2.62 -2.04 -7.11
N ILE A 96 3.41 -1.28 -7.88
CA ILE A 96 4.61 -1.79 -8.55
C ILE A 96 5.83 -1.02 -8.06
N ASN A 97 6.78 -1.75 -7.44
CA ASN A 97 8.05 -1.20 -7.03
C ASN A 97 9.08 -1.33 -8.16
N CYS A 98 9.25 -0.27 -8.96
CA CYS A 98 10.19 -0.25 -10.08
C CYS A 98 11.67 -0.36 -9.66
N ARG A 99 12.00 -0.14 -8.37
CA ARG A 99 13.36 -0.41 -7.86
C ARG A 99 13.66 -1.91 -7.78
N LYS A 100 12.62 -2.72 -7.51
CA LYS A 100 12.68 -4.19 -7.52
C LYS A 100 12.48 -4.73 -8.94
N GLU A 101 11.50 -4.22 -9.66
CA GLU A 101 11.17 -4.60 -11.04
C GLU A 101 11.89 -3.67 -12.04
N ARG A 102 13.17 -3.97 -12.30
CA ARG A 102 14.09 -3.04 -12.99
C ARG A 102 13.91 -2.89 -14.50
N THR A 103 13.04 -3.66 -15.14
CA THR A 103 12.82 -3.61 -16.59
C THR A 103 11.36 -3.34 -16.91
N SER A 104 11.11 -2.66 -18.03
CA SER A 104 9.76 -2.44 -18.55
C SER A 104 8.99 -3.76 -18.70
N TYR A 105 9.68 -4.82 -19.14
CA TYR A 105 9.12 -6.16 -19.24
C TYR A 105 8.63 -6.71 -17.88
N LYS A 106 9.43 -6.60 -16.82
CA LYS A 106 9.02 -7.07 -15.47
C LYS A 106 7.88 -6.24 -14.89
N VAL A 107 7.90 -4.92 -15.12
CA VAL A 107 6.79 -4.03 -14.76
C VAL A 107 5.51 -4.46 -15.47
N LEU A 108 5.57 -4.71 -16.79
CA LEU A 108 4.41 -5.16 -17.56
C LEU A 108 3.87 -6.51 -17.06
N ILE A 109 4.75 -7.48 -16.79
CA ILE A 109 4.34 -8.76 -16.19
C ILE A 109 3.60 -8.53 -14.87
N LYS A 110 4.08 -7.61 -14.03
CA LYS A 110 3.43 -7.30 -12.76
C LYS A 110 2.07 -6.66 -12.95
N ILE A 111 1.88 -5.82 -13.96
CA ILE A 111 0.56 -5.24 -14.29
C ILE A 111 -0.39 -6.35 -14.73
N VAL A 112 0.03 -7.22 -15.64
CA VAL A 112 -0.83 -8.27 -16.22
C VAL A 112 -1.22 -9.34 -15.19
N ARG A 113 -0.30 -9.69 -14.28
CA ARG A 113 -0.58 -10.69 -13.22
C ARG A 113 -1.33 -10.12 -12.02
N ALA A 114 -1.43 -8.81 -11.91
CA ALA A 114 -2.02 -8.17 -10.75
C ALA A 114 -3.50 -8.49 -10.64
#